data_AF-A0A659Q0V2-F1
#
_entry.id   AF-A0A659Q0V2-F1
#
_cell.length_a   1.000
_cell.length_b   1.000
_cell.length_c   1.000
_cell.angle_alpha   90.00
_cell.angle_beta   90.00
_cell.angle_gamma   90.00
#
_symmetry.space_group_name_H-M   'P 1'
#
loop_
_entity.id
_entity.type
_entity.pdbx_description
1 polymer ?
#
loop_
_entity_poly.entity_id
_entity_poly.type
_entity_poly.pdbx_seq_one_letter_code
_entity_poly.pdbx_strand_id
1 'polypeptide(L)'
;MKALSKLKAEEGIWMTDVPEPEVGHNDLLIKIRKTAICGTDVHIYNWDDWSQKTIPVPMVVGHEYVGEVVGIGQEGKGVKRGERVGGVGPGAG
;
A
#
# COMPACT_ATOMS: atom_id res chain seq x y z
N MET A 1 -4.70 8.44 -8.83
CA MET A 1 -5.03 7.01 -8.97
C MET A 1 -6.00 6.58 -7.87
N LYS A 2 -6.82 5.56 -8.11
CA LYS A 2 -7.76 5.02 -7.10
C LYS A 2 -7.00 4.23 -6.04
N ALA A 3 -7.38 4.39 -4.78
CA ALA A 3 -6.85 3.66 -3.64
C ALA A 3 -7.94 3.39 -2.60
N LEU A 4 -7.81 2.28 -1.86
CA LEU A 4 -8.57 2.05 -0.64
C LEU A 4 -7.81 2.64 0.55
N SER A 5 -8.50 3.43 1.37
CA SER A 5 -7.87 4.17 2.46
C SER A 5 -8.71 4.18 3.71
N LYS A 6 -8.05 4.14 4.87
CA LYS A 6 -8.64 4.49 6.16
C LYS A 6 -8.66 6.01 6.27
N LEU A 7 -9.78 6.63 5.89
CA LEU A 7 -9.93 8.08 5.85
C LEU A 7 -10.43 8.69 7.15
N LYS A 8 -11.05 7.87 8.01
CA LYS A 8 -11.70 8.33 9.24
C LYS A 8 -11.44 7.35 10.37
N ALA A 9 -11.44 7.85 11.59
CA ALA A 9 -11.31 7.07 12.82
C ALA A 9 -12.67 6.43 13.23
N GLU A 10 -13.29 5.71 12.31
CA GLU A 10 -14.54 4.97 12.50
C GLU A 10 -14.49 3.66 11.69
N GLU A 11 -15.43 2.73 11.92
CA GLU A 11 -15.54 1.51 11.10
C GLU A 11 -15.66 1.84 9.60
N GLY A 12 -14.93 1.09 8.78
CA GLY A 12 -14.98 1.19 7.32
C GLY A 12 -13.65 1.47 6.65
N ILE A 13 -13.71 1.44 5.32
CA ILE A 13 -12.62 1.75 4.38
C ILE A 13 -13.24 2.45 3.16
N TRP A 14 -12.54 3.44 2.60
CA TRP A 14 -13.10 4.29 1.55
C TRP A 14 -12.23 4.25 0.30
N MET A 15 -12.89 4.17 -0.86
CA MET A 15 -12.24 4.37 -2.15
C MET A 15 -12.06 5.87 -2.40
N THR A 16 -10.83 6.31 -2.61
CA THR A 16 -10.49 7.71 -2.91
C THR A 16 -9.52 7.82 -4.07
N ASP A 17 -9.37 9.02 -4.62
CA ASP A 17 -8.25 9.35 -5.50
C ASP A 17 -7.08 9.88 -4.67
N VAL A 18 -5.88 9.39 -4.96
CA VAL A 18 -4.59 9.85 -4.42
C VAL A 18 -3.65 10.24 -5.56
N PRO A 19 -2.67 11.13 -5.35
CA PRO A 19 -1.63 11.37 -6.35
C PRO A 19 -0.85 10.08 -6.63
N GLU A 20 -0.25 9.99 -7.82
CA GLU A 20 0.73 8.94 -8.09
C GLU A 20 1.98 9.20 -7.23
N PRO A 21 2.55 8.18 -6.55
CA PRO A 21 3.74 8.38 -5.73
C PRO A 21 4.94 8.83 -6.55
N GLU A 22 5.74 9.74 -6.00
CA GLU A 22 7.04 10.10 -6.56
C GLU A 22 8.07 9.00 -6.26
N VAL A 23 9.01 8.78 -7.18
CA VAL A 23 10.05 7.77 -7.03
C VAL A 23 11.29 8.41 -6.43
N GLY A 24 11.56 8.15 -5.16
CA GLY A 24 12.80 8.55 -4.51
C GLY A 24 14.02 7.77 -5.01
N HIS A 25 15.21 8.17 -4.54
CA HIS A 25 16.48 7.63 -5.02
C HIS A 25 16.61 6.10 -4.85
N ASN A 26 16.06 5.53 -3.77
CA ASN A 26 16.13 4.10 -3.46
C ASN A 26 14.82 3.35 -3.72
N ASP A 27 13.83 4.00 -4.32
CA ASP A 27 12.48 3.46 -4.39
C ASP A 27 12.23 2.66 -5.66
N LEU A 28 11.25 1.77 -5.59
CA LEU A 28 10.62 1.17 -6.77
C LEU A 28 9.18 1.65 -6.84
N LEU A 29 8.77 2.12 -8.00
CA LEU A 29 7.35 2.35 -8.28
C LEU A 29 6.76 1.09 -8.87
N ILE A 30 5.77 0.54 -8.17
CA ILE A 30 5.14 -0.74 -8.52
C ILE A 30 3.71 -0.48 -8.97
N LYS A 31 3.37 -0.93 -10.18
CA LYS A 31 1.99 -1.00 -10.64
C LYS A 31 1.34 -2.26 -10.10
N ILE A 32 0.50 -2.09 -9.08
CA ILE A 32 -0.25 -3.18 -8.46
C ILE A 32 -1.18 -3.85 -9.49
N ARG A 33 -1.12 -5.18 -9.58
CA ARG A 33 -1.99 -5.98 -10.46
C ARG A 33 -3.06 -6.72 -9.67
N LYS A 34 -2.71 -7.24 -8.50
CA LYS A 34 -3.62 -7.89 -7.56
C LYS A 34 -3.16 -7.62 -6.13
N THR A 35 -4.11 -7.60 -5.21
CA THR A 35 -3.89 -7.54 -3.77
C THR A 35 -4.78 -8.59 -3.10
N ALA A 36 -4.32 -9.14 -1.98
CA ALA A 36 -5.12 -9.98 -1.10
C ALA A 36 -5.60 -9.18 0.12
N ILE A 37 -6.49 -9.81 0.91
CA ILE A 37 -7.04 -9.29 2.16
C ILE A 37 -6.69 -10.32 3.24
N CYS A 38 -6.10 -9.86 4.34
CA CYS A 38 -5.76 -10.70 5.48
C CYS A 38 -6.48 -10.22 6.76
N GLY A 39 -6.21 -10.89 7.90
CA GLY A 39 -6.79 -10.51 9.20
C GLY A 39 -6.48 -9.06 9.62
N THR A 40 -5.30 -8.54 9.30
CA THR A 40 -4.93 -7.13 9.57
C THR A 40 -5.85 -6.15 8.85
N ASP A 41 -6.25 -6.45 7.62
CA ASP A 41 -7.18 -5.58 6.87
C ASP A 41 -8.58 -5.61 7.50
N VAL A 42 -8.98 -6.74 8.09
CA VAL A 42 -10.22 -6.85 8.85
C VAL A 42 -10.17 -6.02 10.14
N HIS A 43 -9.05 -6.04 10.87
CA HIS A 43 -8.84 -5.17 12.04
C HIS A 43 -8.93 -3.68 11.65
N ILE A 44 -8.29 -3.28 10.55
CA ILE A 44 -8.35 -1.92 10.00
C ILE A 44 -9.79 -1.53 9.65
N TYR A 45 -10.52 -2.42 8.96
CA TYR A 45 -11.91 -2.18 8.58
C TYR A 45 -12.79 -2.00 9.83
N ASN A 46 -12.74 -2.94 10.78
CA ASN A 46 -13.55 -2.93 12.01
C ASN A 46 -13.22 -1.76 12.95
N TRP A 47 -12.05 -1.15 12.80
CA TRP A 47 -11.57 -0.07 13.66
C TRP A 47 -11.50 -0.44 15.15
N ASP A 48 -11.01 -1.65 15.44
CA ASP A 48 -10.87 -2.13 16.81
C ASP A 48 -9.68 -1.52 17.58
N ASP A 49 -9.55 -1.90 18.85
CA ASP A 49 -8.50 -1.45 19.77
C ASP A 49 -7.07 -1.59 19.23
N TRP A 50 -6.80 -2.60 18.39
CA TRP A 50 -5.48 -2.74 17.79
C TRP A 50 -5.28 -1.67 16.74
N SER A 51 -6.20 -1.56 15.78
CA SER A 51 -6.10 -0.61 14.68
C SER A 51 -6.11 0.86 15.15
N GLN A 52 -6.89 1.18 16.19
CA GLN A 52 -6.91 2.52 16.81
C GLN A 52 -5.56 2.93 17.40
N LYS A 53 -4.72 1.97 17.80
CA LYS A 53 -3.39 2.21 18.39
C LYS A 53 -2.27 2.19 17.35
N THR A 54 -2.47 1.53 16.20
CA THR A 54 -1.40 1.25 15.23
C THR A 54 -1.56 1.99 13.90
N ILE A 55 -2.78 2.33 13.50
CA ILE A 55 -3.06 2.84 12.15
C ILE A 55 -3.36 4.33 12.21
N PRO A 56 -2.51 5.20 11.64
CA PRO A 56 -2.82 6.61 11.53
C PRO A 56 -3.94 6.84 10.51
N VAL A 57 -4.65 7.95 10.68
CA VAL A 57 -5.70 8.40 9.77
C VAL A 57 -5.34 9.81 9.27
N PRO A 58 -5.29 10.06 7.94
CA PRO A 58 -5.61 9.14 6.85
C PRO A 58 -4.44 8.22 6.44
N MET A 59 -4.75 7.01 5.97
CA MET A 59 -3.73 6.06 5.45
C MET A 59 -4.28 5.23 4.28
N VAL A 60 -3.48 5.07 3.21
CA VAL A 60 -3.70 4.05 2.16
C VAL A 60 -3.31 2.68 2.72
N VAL A 61 -4.16 1.68 2.55
CA VAL A 61 -3.98 0.36 3.18
C VAL A 61 -3.85 -0.76 2.15
N GLY A 62 -3.49 -1.95 2.63
CA GLY A 62 -3.19 -3.13 1.83
C GLY A 62 -1.70 -3.43 1.81
N HIS A 63 -1.34 -4.66 2.13
CA HIS A 63 0.06 -5.04 2.36
C HIS A 63 0.44 -6.42 1.82
N GLU A 64 -0.49 -7.06 1.10
CA GLU A 64 -0.29 -8.32 0.41
C GLU A 64 -0.58 -8.12 -1.08
N TYR A 65 0.43 -7.88 -1.89
CA TYR A 65 0.23 -7.55 -3.30
C TYR A 65 1.22 -8.21 -4.24
N VAL A 66 0.81 -8.28 -5.51
CA VAL A 66 1.70 -8.59 -6.63
C VAL A 66 1.54 -7.52 -7.72
N GLY A 67 2.65 -7.16 -8.33
CA GLY A 67 2.72 -6.06 -9.28
C GLY A 67 3.90 -6.16 -10.23
N GLU A 68 4.11 -5.05 -10.93
CA GLU A 68 5.16 -4.90 -11.94
C GLU A 68 5.92 -3.60 -11.68
N VAL A 69 7.24 -3.64 -11.79
CA VAL A 69 8.09 -2.45 -11.63
C VAL A 69 7.91 -1.51 -12.82
N VAL A 70 7.42 -0.29 -12.57
CA VAL A 70 7.19 0.75 -13.59
C VAL A 70 8.10 1.97 -13.40
N GLY A 71 8.69 2.15 -12.23
CA GLY A 71 9.70 3.18 -11.93
C GLY A 71 10.78 2.64 -11.02
N ILE A 72 11.99 3.15 -11.17
CA ILE A 72 13.18 2.73 -10.42
C ILE A 72 13.94 4.00 -10.06
N GLY A 73 14.23 4.16 -8.77
CA GLY A 73 15.08 5.22 -8.24
C GLY A 73 16.52 5.09 -8.74
N GLN A 74 17.29 6.16 -8.64
CA GLN A 74 18.65 6.24 -9.17
C GLN A 74 19.60 5.14 -8.65
N GLU A 75 19.37 4.66 -7.42
CA GLU A 75 20.17 3.62 -6.77
C GLU A 75 19.59 2.20 -6.92
N GLY A 76 18.47 2.04 -7.64
CA GLY A 76 17.80 0.76 -7.86
C GLY A 76 18.61 -0.19 -8.76
N LYS A 77 19.60 -0.87 -8.17
CA LYS A 77 20.44 -1.87 -8.83
C LYS A 77 19.81 -3.25 -8.75
N GLY A 78 20.04 -4.08 -9.76
CA GLY A 78 19.61 -5.49 -9.78
C GLY A 78 18.12 -5.72 -10.07
N VAL A 79 17.33 -4.67 -10.29
CA VAL A 79 15.90 -4.74 -10.64
C VAL A 79 15.68 -4.12 -12.02
N LYS A 80 14.73 -4.65 -12.79
CA LYS A 80 14.39 -4.14 -14.12
C LYS A 80 12.94 -3.67 -14.20
N ARG A 81 12.68 -2.65 -15.03
CA ARG A 81 11.31 -2.30 -15.41
C ARG A 81 10.66 -3.50 -16.09
N GLY A 82 9.38 -3.74 -15.76
CA GLY A 82 8.64 -4.92 -16.22
C GLY A 82 8.83 -6.18 -15.36
N GLU A 83 9.74 -6.15 -14.39
CA GLU A 83 9.94 -7.27 -13.48
C GLU A 83 8.74 -7.45 -12.55
N ARG A 84 8.36 -8.72 -12.32
CA ARG A 84 7.27 -9.06 -11.41
C ARG A 84 7.79 -9.10 -9.98
N VAL A 85 7.08 -8.42 -9.10
CA VAL A 85 7.43 -8.33 -7.69
C VAL A 85 6.21 -8.62 -6.83
N GLY A 86 6.46 -9.21 -5.66
CA GLY A 86 5.48 -9.38 -4.60
C GLY A 86 5.89 -8.57 -3.38
N GLY A 87 4.94 -7.94 -2.72
CA GLY A 87 5.13 -7.26 -1.45
C GLY A 87 4.35 -7.98 -0.36
N VAL A 88 5.05 -8.36 0.70
CA VAL A 88 4.48 -8.80 1.97
C VAL A 88 5.22 -8.04 3.05
N GLY A 89 4.52 -7.17 3.77
CA GLY A 89 5.11 -6.37 4.84
C GLY A 89 4.06 -5.96 5.86
N PRO A 90 4.47 -5.43 7.03
CA PRO A 90 3.54 -4.74 7.90
C PRO A 90 3.07 -3.51 7.13
N GLY A 91 1.81 -3.45 6.70
CA GLY A 91 1.31 -2.36 5.88
C GLY A 91 1.63 -0.99 6.48
N ALA A 92 2.51 -0.23 5.81
CA ALA A 92 2.71 1.22 5.95
C ALA A 92 3.87 1.62 5.01
N GLY A 93 3.52 2.14 3.83
CA GLY A 93 4.41 2.81 2.89
C GLY A 93 3.62 3.88 2.18
#